data_AF-A0A353VZQ5-F1
#
_entry.id   AF-A0A353VZQ5-F1
#
_cell.length_a   1.000
_cell.length_b   1.000
_cell.length_c   1.000
_cell.angle_alpha   90.00
_cell.angle_beta   90.00
_cell.angle_gamma   90.00
#
_symmetry.space_group_name_H-M   'P 1'
#
loop_
_entity.id
_entity.type
_entity.pdbx_description
1 polymer ?
#
loop_
_entity_poly.entity_id
_entity_poly.type
_entity_poly.pdbx_seq_one_letter_code
_entity_poly.pdbx_strand_id
1 'polypeptide(L)'
;MNNQDCNEFVFPEYVQETLPDKPKPNNSLPDLRQLTGEKKAEEIRRLIDIIENSTDSKLRYSALLLMEAESYRNKKRAETANEYFNAQIKDMQLQAIEDFKVQAKVKFSAKYSALIQKGQFSPEMMRDFDIIQKMERAACYMMDGLTVYTKECNKCERRKRCFGEE
;
A
#
# COMPACT_ATOMS: atom_id res chain seq x y z
N MET A 1 -91.24 7.01 27.87
CA MET A 1 -90.98 7.75 26.62
C MET A 1 -89.49 7.59 26.34
N ASN A 2 -89.15 6.55 25.57
CA ASN A 2 -88.53 6.61 24.23
C ASN A 2 -87.06 7.07 24.30
N ASN A 3 -86.06 6.17 24.29
CA ASN A 3 -85.58 5.33 23.17
C ASN A 3 -85.50 6.07 21.84
N GLN A 4 -84.28 6.39 21.42
CA GLN A 4 -83.74 6.30 20.06
C GLN A 4 -82.29 6.81 20.11
N ASP A 5 -81.31 5.90 20.15
CA ASP A 5 -80.68 5.25 18.99
C ASP A 5 -79.65 6.18 18.34
N CYS A 6 -78.42 6.11 18.87
CA CYS A 6 -77.22 6.50 18.13
C CYS A 6 -77.01 5.43 17.03
N ASN A 7 -77.45 5.72 15.81
CA ASN A 7 -77.09 4.92 14.66
C ASN A 7 -75.57 4.97 14.45
N GLU A 8 -74.93 3.80 14.61
CA GLU A 8 -73.59 3.50 14.12
C GLU A 8 -73.54 3.74 12.61
N PHE A 9 -72.72 4.69 12.19
CA PHE A 9 -72.34 4.81 10.79
C PHE A 9 -71.29 3.74 10.51
N VAL A 10 -71.75 2.56 10.08
CA VAL A 10 -70.88 1.52 9.51
C VAL A 10 -70.48 1.99 8.12
N PHE A 11 -69.23 2.44 7.98
CA PHE A 11 -68.63 2.62 6.68
C PHE A 11 -68.41 1.23 6.05
N PRO A 12 -68.80 1.02 4.78
CA PRO A 12 -68.54 -0.25 4.11
C PRO A 12 -67.02 -0.49 4.07
N GLU A 13 -66.62 -1.70 4.45
CA GLU A 13 -65.26 -2.20 4.29
C GLU A 13 -64.83 -1.99 2.84
N TYR A 14 -64.00 -0.98 2.61
CA TYR A 14 -63.19 -0.96 1.41
C TYR A 14 -62.28 -2.17 1.50
N VAL A 15 -62.50 -3.12 0.60
CA VAL A 15 -61.50 -4.12 0.23
C VAL A 15 -60.22 -3.35 -0.09
N GLN A 16 -59.28 -3.33 0.85
CA GLN A 16 -57.92 -2.96 0.56
C GLN A 16 -57.38 -4.04 -0.37
N GLU A 17 -57.40 -3.77 -1.66
CA GLU A 17 -56.44 -4.42 -2.55
C GLU A 17 -55.06 -4.12 -1.97
N THR A 18 -54.44 -5.13 -1.37
CA THR A 18 -53.04 -5.07 -0.95
C THR A 18 -52.21 -4.92 -2.21
N LEU A 19 -51.87 -3.68 -2.55
CA LEU A 19 -50.75 -3.38 -3.44
C LEU A 19 -49.51 -4.11 -2.87
N PRO A 20 -48.75 -4.83 -3.69
CA PRO A 20 -47.53 -5.47 -3.22
C PRO A 20 -46.62 -4.41 -2.63
N ASP A 21 -46.12 -4.65 -1.41
CA ASP A 21 -45.15 -3.79 -0.74
C ASP A 21 -43.97 -3.57 -1.68
N LYS A 22 -43.90 -2.37 -2.28
CA LYS A 22 -42.63 -1.88 -2.80
C LYS A 22 -41.71 -1.75 -1.59
N PRO A 23 -40.51 -2.36 -1.60
CA PRO A 23 -39.58 -2.18 -0.51
C PRO A 23 -39.37 -0.68 -0.31
N LYS A 24 -39.70 -0.18 0.89
CA LYS A 24 -39.35 1.18 1.28
C LYS A 24 -37.84 1.31 1.07
N PRO A 25 -37.35 2.36 0.38
CA PRO A 25 -35.92 2.57 0.28
C PRO A 25 -35.39 2.64 1.72
N ASN A 26 -34.49 1.73 2.05
CA ASN A 26 -33.85 1.72 3.35
C ASN A 26 -33.01 3.00 3.42
N ASN A 27 -33.54 4.02 4.10
CA ASN A 27 -32.95 5.37 4.17
C ASN A 27 -31.66 5.40 5.02
N SER A 28 -31.21 4.27 5.54
CA SER A 28 -29.89 4.15 6.16
C SER A 28 -28.82 3.95 5.10
N LEU A 29 -27.88 4.88 5.02
CA LEU A 29 -26.65 4.67 4.26
C LEU A 29 -25.84 3.53 4.91
N PRO A 30 -25.37 2.54 4.13
CA PRO A 30 -24.61 1.41 4.67
C PRO A 30 -23.19 1.83 5.06
N ASP A 31 -22.60 1.06 5.99
CA ASP A 31 -21.20 1.24 6.37
C ASP A 31 -20.27 0.65 5.29
N LEU A 32 -19.59 1.52 4.53
CA LEU A 32 -18.62 1.16 3.48
C LEU A 32 -17.48 0.24 3.96
N ARG A 33 -17.26 0.10 5.27
CA ARG A 33 -16.25 -0.80 5.85
C ARG A 33 -16.64 -2.28 5.74
N GLN A 34 -17.93 -2.57 5.72
CA GLN A 34 -18.46 -3.94 5.69
C GLN A 34 -18.58 -4.48 4.26
N LEU A 35 -18.39 -3.62 3.26
CA LEU A 35 -18.47 -3.96 1.85
C LEU A 35 -17.06 -4.18 1.28
N THR A 36 -16.94 -5.14 0.36
CA THR A 36 -15.70 -5.42 -0.39
C THR A 36 -16.02 -5.65 -1.87
N GLY A 37 -15.00 -5.50 -2.72
CA GLY A 37 -15.10 -5.78 -4.15
C GLY A 37 -16.21 -5.01 -4.86
N GLU A 38 -17.00 -5.72 -5.66
CA GLU A 38 -18.05 -5.14 -6.52
C GLU A 38 -19.16 -4.45 -5.73
N LYS A 39 -19.59 -5.03 -4.60
CA LYS A 39 -20.63 -4.44 -3.74
C LYS A 39 -20.23 -3.07 -3.19
N LYS A 40 -18.95 -2.89 -2.87
CA LYS A 40 -18.43 -1.60 -2.42
C LYS A 40 -18.38 -0.59 -3.56
N ALA A 41 -17.99 -1.02 -4.75
CA ALA A 41 -17.95 -0.16 -5.93
C ALA A 41 -19.35 0.33 -6.32
N GLU A 42 -20.35 -0.54 -6.25
CA GLU A 42 -21.75 -0.20 -6.49
C GLU A 42 -22.29 0.81 -5.47
N GLU A 43 -22.00 0.62 -4.18
CA GLU A 43 -22.42 1.57 -3.15
C GLU A 43 -21.72 2.92 -3.26
N ILE A 44 -20.44 2.97 -3.67
CA ILE A 44 -19.74 4.22 -3.97
C ILE A 44 -20.43 4.97 -5.12
N ARG A 45 -20.82 4.28 -6.20
CA ARG A 45 -21.57 4.91 -7.30
C ARG A 45 -22.90 5.47 -6.83
N ARG A 46 -23.62 4.72 -5.98
CA ARG A 46 -24.88 5.17 -5.37
C ARG A 46 -24.69 6.41 -4.49
N LEU A 47 -23.62 6.46 -3.70
CA LEU A 47 -23.31 7.65 -2.87
C LEU A 47 -22.98 8.87 -3.73
N ILE A 48 -22.26 8.70 -4.84
CA ILE A 48 -22.00 9.77 -5.81
C ILE A 48 -23.32 10.29 -6.40
N ASP A 49 -24.21 9.39 -6.82
CA ASP A 49 -25.53 9.76 -7.34
C ASP A 49 -26.37 10.53 -6.30
N ILE A 50 -26.35 10.10 -5.03
CA ILE A 50 -26.99 10.84 -3.93
C ILE A 50 -26.36 12.23 -3.75
N ILE A 51 -25.04 12.36 -3.86
CA ILE A 51 -24.32 13.63 -3.71
C ILE A 51 -24.67 14.61 -4.82
N GLU A 52 -24.80 14.13 -6.04
CA GLU A 52 -25.04 14.92 -7.25
C GLU A 52 -26.52 15.28 -7.43
N ASN A 53 -27.42 14.32 -7.15
CA ASN A 53 -28.80 14.39 -7.61
C ASN A 53 -29.86 14.45 -6.49
N SER A 54 -29.51 14.24 -5.21
CA SER A 54 -30.50 14.27 -4.12
C SER A 54 -30.90 15.70 -3.71
N THR A 55 -32.21 15.90 -3.53
CA THR A 55 -32.79 17.12 -2.96
C THR A 55 -32.83 17.10 -1.42
N ASP A 56 -32.59 15.94 -0.79
CA ASP A 56 -32.50 15.81 0.66
C ASP A 56 -31.09 16.22 1.15
N SER A 57 -30.99 17.45 1.67
CA SER A 57 -29.75 18.00 2.21
C SER A 57 -29.10 17.15 3.32
N LYS A 58 -29.89 16.46 4.15
CA LYS A 58 -29.35 15.62 5.25
C LYS A 58 -28.76 14.33 4.70
N LEU A 59 -29.45 13.71 3.75
CA LEU A 59 -28.98 12.51 3.07
C LEU A 59 -27.71 12.79 2.26
N ARG A 60 -27.71 13.90 1.51
CA ARG A 60 -26.56 14.39 0.73
C ARG A 60 -25.35 14.67 1.62
N TYR A 61 -25.53 15.35 2.74
CA TYR A 61 -24.45 15.61 3.70
C TYR A 61 -23.90 14.32 4.32
N SER A 62 -24.76 13.37 4.69
CA SER A 62 -24.33 12.08 5.23
C SER A 62 -23.52 11.27 4.20
N ALA A 63 -23.90 11.31 2.92
CA ALA A 63 -23.15 10.67 1.84
C ALA A 63 -21.76 11.31 1.64
N LEU A 64 -21.65 12.64 1.72
CA LEU A 64 -20.37 13.35 1.68
C LEU A 64 -19.42 12.91 2.80
N LEU A 65 -19.91 12.82 4.05
CA LEU A 65 -19.10 12.39 5.19
C LEU A 65 -18.58 10.94 5.02
N LEU A 66 -19.41 10.04 4.49
CA LEU A 66 -18.99 8.66 4.22
C LEU A 66 -17.94 8.59 3.11
N MET A 67 -18.08 9.40 2.06
CA MET A 67 -17.11 9.47 0.96
C MET A 67 -15.78 10.10 1.40
N GLU A 68 -15.81 11.13 2.26
CA GLU A 68 -14.61 11.74 2.83
C GLU A 68 -13.85 10.74 3.72
N ALA A 69 -14.57 10.03 4.60
CA ALA A 69 -13.97 9.00 5.45
C ALA A 69 -13.34 7.86 4.63
N GLU A 70 -13.97 7.46 3.52
CA GLU A 70 -13.43 6.43 2.63
C GLU A 70 -12.20 6.91 1.87
N SER A 71 -12.22 8.14 1.36
CA SER A 71 -11.06 8.79 0.72
C SER A 71 -9.85 8.85 1.67
N TYR A 72 -10.07 9.28 2.92
CA TYR A 72 -9.01 9.33 3.93
C TYR A 72 -8.40 7.94 4.20
N ARG A 73 -9.24 6.91 4.31
CA ARG A 73 -8.77 5.52 4.52
C ARG A 73 -7.96 5.01 3.34
N ASN A 74 -8.39 5.27 2.11
CA ASN A 74 -7.67 4.86 0.91
C ASN A 74 -6.33 5.56 0.79
N LYS A 75 -6.28 6.87 1.10
CA LYS A 75 -5.01 7.61 1.19
C LYS A 75 -4.07 7.00 2.22
N LYS A 76 -4.55 6.73 3.44
CA LYS A 76 -3.74 6.10 4.50
C LYS A 76 -3.24 4.72 4.12
N ARG A 77 -4.07 3.87 3.51
CA ARG A 77 -3.64 2.56 3.00
C ARG A 77 -2.56 2.67 1.94
N ALA A 78 -2.70 3.61 1.00
CA ALA A 78 -1.71 3.84 -0.04
C ALA A 78 -0.38 4.35 0.56
N GLU A 79 -0.42 5.27 1.52
CA GLU A 79 0.76 5.74 2.27
C GLU A 79 1.48 4.57 2.95
N THR A 80 0.76 3.75 3.73
CA THR A 80 1.33 2.58 4.41
C THR A 80 1.90 1.55 3.43
N ALA A 81 1.22 1.25 2.33
CA ALA A 81 1.74 0.34 1.31
C ALA A 81 3.03 0.87 0.66
N ASN A 82 3.11 2.17 0.41
CA ASN A 82 4.31 2.81 -0.11
C ASN A 82 5.47 2.77 0.90
N GLU A 83 5.20 2.98 2.20
CA GLU A 83 6.21 2.82 3.26
C GLU A 83 6.77 1.39 3.29
N TYR A 84 5.90 0.36 3.27
CA TYR A 84 6.33 -1.04 3.20
C TYR A 84 7.14 -1.35 1.95
N PHE A 85 6.70 -0.86 0.79
CA PHE A 85 7.41 -1.05 -0.48
C PHE A 85 8.80 -0.42 -0.45
N ASN A 86 8.93 0.81 0.07
CA ASN A 86 10.21 1.49 0.21
C ASN A 86 11.14 0.78 1.21
N ALA A 87 10.60 0.27 2.31
CA ALA A 87 11.35 -0.54 3.27
C ALA A 87 11.88 -1.83 2.62
N GLN A 88 11.03 -2.57 1.91
CA GLN A 88 11.44 -3.81 1.21
C GLN A 88 12.51 -3.54 0.14
N ILE A 89 12.38 -2.46 -0.64
CA ILE A 89 13.42 -2.07 -1.60
C ILE A 89 14.76 -1.85 -0.90
N LYS A 90 14.75 -1.16 0.25
CA LYS A 90 15.98 -0.90 1.00
C LYS A 90 16.63 -2.20 1.47
N ASP A 91 15.85 -3.12 2.01
CA ASP A 91 16.34 -4.43 2.47
C ASP A 91 16.93 -5.25 1.32
N MET A 92 16.24 -5.31 0.17
CA MET A 92 16.75 -5.98 -1.03
C MET A 92 18.04 -5.35 -1.56
N GLN A 93 18.17 -4.02 -1.47
CA GLN A 93 19.40 -3.33 -1.88
C GLN A 93 20.57 -3.62 -0.95
N LEU A 94 20.33 -3.71 0.36
CA LEU A 94 21.35 -4.14 1.32
C LEU A 94 21.80 -5.57 1.05
N GLN A 95 20.85 -6.48 0.78
CA GLN A 95 21.17 -7.87 0.43
C GLN A 95 22.03 -7.95 -0.84
N ALA A 96 21.69 -7.18 -1.88
CA ALA A 96 22.46 -7.14 -3.12
C ALA A 96 23.90 -6.65 -2.90
N ILE A 97 24.13 -5.71 -1.97
CA ILE A 97 25.48 -5.26 -1.60
C ILE A 97 26.26 -6.39 -0.92
N GLU A 98 25.64 -7.12 0.01
CA GLU A 98 26.29 -8.26 0.67
C GLU A 98 26.62 -9.39 -0.32
N ASP A 99 25.68 -9.74 -1.20
CA ASP A 99 25.90 -10.73 -2.23
C ASP A 99 27.04 -10.32 -3.17
N PHE A 100 27.11 -9.03 -3.54
CA PHE A 100 28.20 -8.49 -4.35
C PHE A 100 29.56 -8.60 -3.65
N LYS A 101 29.65 -8.29 -2.35
CA LYS A 101 30.87 -8.48 -1.54
C LYS A 101 31.31 -9.95 -1.52
N VAL A 102 30.37 -10.87 -1.30
CA VAL A 102 30.63 -12.31 -1.29
C VAL A 102 31.15 -12.77 -2.66
N GLN A 103 30.50 -12.36 -3.76
CA GLN A 103 30.94 -12.73 -5.10
C GLN A 103 32.35 -12.21 -5.43
N ALA A 104 32.71 -11.00 -4.99
CA ALA A 104 34.05 -10.45 -5.17
C ALA A 104 35.10 -11.32 -4.46
N LYS A 105 34.84 -11.74 -3.21
CA LYS A 105 35.72 -12.65 -2.45
C LYS A 105 35.88 -14.01 -3.12
N VAL A 106 34.78 -14.59 -3.60
CA VAL A 106 34.80 -15.87 -4.31
C VAL A 106 35.65 -15.78 -5.58
N LYS A 107 35.48 -14.72 -6.38
CA LYS A 107 36.29 -14.48 -7.59
C LYS A 107 37.78 -14.34 -7.27
N PHE A 108 38.12 -13.61 -6.20
CA PHE A 108 39.50 -13.46 -5.75
C PHE A 108 40.11 -14.79 -5.31
N SER A 109 39.40 -15.55 -4.46
CA SER A 109 39.86 -16.85 -4.00
C SER A 109 40.05 -17.81 -5.17
N ALA A 110 39.15 -17.81 -6.16
CA ALA A 110 39.29 -18.62 -7.35
C ALA A 110 40.55 -18.23 -8.17
N LYS A 111 40.76 -16.94 -8.41
CA LYS A 111 41.89 -16.40 -9.20
C LYS A 111 43.25 -16.70 -8.54
N TYR A 112 43.35 -16.62 -7.22
CA TYR A 112 44.63 -16.67 -6.51
C TYR A 112 44.85 -17.89 -5.60
N SER A 113 43.92 -18.85 -5.57
CA SER A 113 43.99 -20.08 -4.75
C SER A 113 45.36 -20.78 -4.78
N ALA A 114 45.90 -21.02 -5.98
CA ALA A 114 47.18 -21.71 -6.15
C ALA A 114 48.38 -20.90 -5.64
N LEU A 115 48.33 -19.57 -5.72
CA LEU A 115 49.38 -18.69 -5.20
C LEU A 115 49.33 -18.63 -3.66
N ILE A 116 48.11 -18.54 -3.11
CA ILE A 116 47.87 -18.57 -1.65
C ILE A 116 48.40 -19.86 -1.04
N GLN A 117 48.08 -21.02 -1.64
CA GLN A 117 48.54 -22.33 -1.16
C GLN A 117 50.08 -22.47 -1.16
N LYS A 118 50.75 -21.73 -2.04
CA LYS A 118 52.22 -21.72 -2.16
C LYS A 118 52.89 -20.63 -1.32
N GLY A 119 52.12 -19.80 -0.62
CA GLY A 119 52.65 -18.65 0.14
C GLY A 119 53.29 -17.57 -0.74
N GLN A 120 52.91 -17.49 -2.03
CA GLN A 120 53.45 -16.52 -2.97
C GLN A 120 52.49 -15.34 -3.13
N PHE A 121 52.95 -14.13 -2.82
CA PHE A 121 52.14 -12.92 -2.92
C PHE A 121 52.63 -12.05 -4.07
N SER A 122 51.86 -12.02 -5.16
CA SER A 122 52.17 -11.13 -6.28
C SER A 122 51.70 -9.70 -5.97
N PRO A 123 52.34 -8.66 -6.57
CA PRO A 123 51.86 -7.29 -6.45
C PRO A 123 50.39 -7.12 -6.89
N GLU A 124 49.98 -7.86 -7.91
CA GLU A 124 48.59 -7.86 -8.40
C GLU A 124 47.62 -8.44 -7.38
N MET A 125 47.98 -9.56 -6.74
CA MET A 125 47.16 -10.17 -5.67
C MET A 125 47.01 -9.22 -4.48
N MET A 126 48.08 -8.54 -4.07
CA MET A 126 48.03 -7.57 -2.96
C MET A 126 47.14 -6.37 -3.30
N ARG A 127 47.18 -5.87 -4.54
CA ARG A 127 46.30 -4.80 -5.02
C ARG A 127 44.84 -5.26 -5.05
N ASP A 128 44.55 -6.42 -5.60
CA ASP A 128 43.17 -6.96 -5.69
C ASP A 128 42.62 -7.26 -4.27
N PHE A 129 43.47 -7.67 -3.32
CA PHE A 129 43.09 -7.84 -1.92
C PHE A 129 42.77 -6.51 -1.21
N ASP A 130 43.56 -5.46 -1.45
CA ASP A 130 43.30 -4.11 -0.93
C ASP A 130 41.95 -3.57 -1.42
N ILE A 131 41.57 -3.85 -2.68
CA ILE A 131 40.24 -3.50 -3.21
C ILE A 131 39.13 -4.19 -2.41
N ILE A 132 39.26 -5.48 -2.09
CA ILE A 132 38.28 -6.22 -1.29
C ILE A 132 38.22 -5.68 0.15
N GLN A 133 39.36 -5.38 0.77
CA GLN A 133 39.37 -4.78 2.10
C GLN A 133 38.69 -3.40 2.14
N LYS A 134 38.88 -2.59 1.09
CA LYS A 134 38.19 -1.30 0.95
C LYS A 134 36.68 -1.50 0.78
N MET A 135 36.26 -2.54 0.05
CA MET A 135 34.86 -2.95 -0.05
C MET A 135 34.24 -3.27 1.31
N GLU A 136 34.98 -3.96 2.19
CA GLU A 136 34.45 -4.31 3.53
C GLU A 136 34.37 -3.13 4.50
N ARG A 137 35.34 -2.21 4.48
CA ARG A 137 35.51 -1.22 5.54
C ARG A 137 34.82 0.12 5.30
N ALA A 138 34.76 0.59 4.05
CA ALA A 138 34.36 1.98 3.78
C ALA A 138 33.98 2.24 2.31
N ALA A 139 33.54 1.22 1.57
CA ALA A 139 33.20 1.44 0.17
C ALA A 139 31.84 2.10 0.03
N CYS A 140 31.80 3.14 -0.79
CA CYS A 140 30.57 3.74 -1.26
C CYS A 140 30.07 2.95 -2.51
N TYR A 141 28.92 2.30 -2.40
CA TYR A 141 28.32 1.54 -3.50
C TYR A 141 27.30 2.36 -4.30
N MET A 142 27.38 2.32 -5.64
CA MET A 142 26.29 2.78 -6.51
C MET A 142 25.33 1.64 -6.80
N MET A 143 24.03 1.94 -6.71
CA MET A 143 22.95 1.00 -6.97
C MET A 143 22.06 1.50 -8.12
N ASP A 144 21.90 0.67 -9.15
CA ASP A 144 20.84 0.81 -10.17
C ASP A 144 19.90 -0.39 -10.09
N GLY A 145 18.69 -0.18 -9.56
CA GLY A 145 17.81 -1.27 -9.14
C GLY A 145 18.46 -2.15 -8.06
N LEU A 146 18.80 -3.39 -8.44
CA LEU A 146 19.52 -4.38 -7.62
C LEU A 146 20.97 -4.60 -8.08
N THR A 147 21.42 -3.92 -9.13
CA THR A 147 22.78 -4.06 -9.63
C THR A 147 23.71 -3.14 -8.84
N VAL A 148 24.81 -3.72 -8.33
CA VAL A 148 25.78 -3.03 -7.47
C VAL A 148 27.05 -2.74 -8.25
N TYR A 149 27.53 -1.50 -8.16
CA TYR A 149 28.80 -1.06 -8.75
C TYR A 149 29.67 -0.43 -7.66
N THR A 150 30.98 -0.71 -7.71
CA THR A 150 31.96 0.03 -6.91
C THR A 150 32.22 1.38 -7.56
N LYS A 151 32.19 2.44 -6.76
CA LYS A 151 32.65 3.76 -7.20
C LYS A 151 33.54 4.35 -6.11
N GLU A 152 34.65 4.93 -6.50
CA GLU A 152 35.44 5.79 -5.61
C GLU A 152 34.61 7.06 -5.33
N CYS A 153 33.72 7.03 -4.33
CA CYS A 153 33.09 8.25 -3.83
C CYS A 153 34.03 8.84 -2.76
N ASN A 154 34.61 10.03 -3.00
CA ASN A 154 35.37 10.77 -1.98
C ASN A 154 34.48 11.26 -0.81
N LYS A 155 33.16 11.29 -1.01
CA LYS A 155 32.12 11.53 0.00
C LYS A 155 30.90 10.67 -0.33
N CYS A 156 30.40 9.89 0.63
CA CYS A 156 29.13 9.16 0.48
C CYS A 156 27.97 10.18 0.55
N GLU A 157 27.59 10.78 -0.58
CA GLU A 157 26.50 11.76 -0.61
C GLU A 157 25.11 11.11 -0.77
N ARG A 158 24.19 11.53 0.11
CA ARG A 158 22.82 10.98 0.26
C ARG A 158 21.92 11.09 -0.97
N ARG A 159 22.36 11.70 -2.09
CA ARG A 159 21.52 11.93 -3.28
C ARG A 159 22.22 11.60 -4.60
N LYS A 160 22.75 10.37 -4.71
CA LYS A 160 22.50 9.36 -5.77
C LYS A 160 23.33 8.11 -5.44
N ARG A 161 22.91 7.54 -4.31
CA ARG A 161 23.28 6.28 -3.63
C ARG A 161 24.78 5.96 -3.66
N CYS A 162 25.46 6.40 -2.61
CA CYS A 162 26.68 5.82 -2.05
C CYS A 162 26.21 5.23 -0.69
N PHE A 163 26.28 3.90 -0.49
CA PHE A 163 26.03 3.26 0.82
C PHE A 163 27.36 2.90 1.47
N GLY A 164 27.55 3.26 2.73
CA GLY A 164 28.66 2.86 3.60
C GLY A 164 28.16 2.89 5.04
N GLU A 165 28.72 2.05 5.92
CA GLU A 165 28.41 2.09 7.35
C GLU A 165 28.80 3.47 7.92
N GLU A 166 27.84 4.15 8.58
CA GLU A 166 28.13 5.29 9.47
C GLU A 166 28.70 4.76 10.79
#